data_AF-A0ABD3NZ19-F1
#
_entry.id   AF-A0ABD3NZ19-F1
#
_cell.length_a   1.000
_cell.length_b   1.000
_cell.length_c   1.000
_cell.angle_alpha   90.00
_cell.angle_beta   90.00
_cell.angle_gamma   90.00
#
_symmetry.space_group_name_H-M   'P 1'
#
loop_
_entity.id
_entity.type
_entity.pdbx_description
1 polymer ?
#
loop_
_entity_poly.entity_id
_entity_poly.type
_entity_poly.pdbx_seq_one_letter_code
_entity_poly.pdbx_strand_id
1 'polypeptide(L)'
;MKILPALGTHHPMTTDQIRKMFGNDLADADPSPFVVHDWRKDVVTIGHAPAEMVSDATYGMVNEPWPAQLNKLVWEKRIRNRGDDKEDGNENENYRDQHTPPPLVISVGQVV
;
A
#
# COMPACT_ATOMS: atom_id res chain seq x y z
N MET A 1 4.31 6.61 -11.43
CA MET A 1 4.19 6.71 -9.96
C MET A 1 2.73 6.49 -9.58
N LYS A 2 2.42 5.87 -8.43
CA LYS A 2 1.03 5.69 -7.95
C LYS A 2 0.91 6.23 -6.53
N ILE A 3 -0.17 6.95 -6.23
CA ILE A 3 -0.43 7.53 -4.91
C ILE A 3 -1.68 6.86 -4.36
N LEU A 4 -1.59 6.26 -3.17
CA LEU A 4 -2.74 5.64 -2.50
C LEU A 4 -2.99 6.39 -1.19
N PRO A 5 -3.96 7.33 -1.15
CA PRO A 5 -4.29 8.04 0.08
C PRO A 5 -4.71 7.05 1.18
N ALA A 6 -4.20 7.26 2.41
CA ALA A 6 -4.41 6.36 3.54
C ALA A 6 -5.78 6.59 4.21
N LEU A 7 -6.86 6.36 3.48
CA LEU A 7 -8.23 6.74 3.89
C LEU A 7 -8.84 5.88 5.00
N GLY A 8 -8.30 4.67 5.22
CA GLY A 8 -8.97 3.68 6.06
C GLY A 8 -10.38 3.39 5.54
N THR A 9 -11.38 3.60 6.39
CA THR A 9 -12.79 3.30 6.04
C THR A 9 -13.53 4.44 5.34
N HIS A 10 -12.90 5.59 5.14
CA HIS A 10 -13.52 6.78 4.59
C HIS A 10 -13.85 6.65 3.09
N HIS A 11 -14.68 7.58 2.60
CA HIS A 11 -15.00 7.68 1.18
C HIS A 11 -13.77 8.12 0.35
N PRO A 12 -13.71 7.74 -0.94
CA PRO A 12 -12.69 8.24 -1.85
C PRO A 12 -12.61 9.77 -1.87
N MET A 13 -11.41 10.31 -1.99
CA MET A 13 -11.22 11.75 -2.10
C MET A 13 -11.76 12.27 -3.44
N THR A 14 -12.42 13.41 -3.39
CA THR A 14 -12.79 14.20 -4.57
C THR A 14 -11.57 14.90 -5.15
N THR A 15 -11.65 15.32 -6.43
CA THR A 15 -10.58 16.09 -7.08
C THR A 15 -10.21 17.37 -6.32
N ASP A 16 -11.19 18.08 -5.75
CA ASP A 16 -10.93 19.30 -4.98
C ASP A 16 -10.20 19.02 -3.66
N GLN A 17 -10.54 17.93 -2.98
CA GLN A 17 -9.80 17.47 -1.81
C GLN A 17 -8.37 17.08 -2.19
N ILE A 18 -8.19 16.44 -3.34
CA ILE A 18 -6.87 16.09 -3.87
C ILE A 18 -6.07 17.38 -4.17
N ARG A 19 -6.63 18.37 -4.87
CA ARG A 19 -5.97 19.68 -5.08
C ARG A 19 -5.55 20.32 -3.77
N LYS A 20 -6.45 20.33 -2.79
CA LYS A 20 -6.20 20.96 -1.49
C LYS A 20 -5.05 20.28 -0.73
N MET A 21 -4.93 18.96 -0.83
CA MET A 21 -3.94 18.19 -0.07
C MET A 21 -2.62 17.98 -0.81
N PHE A 22 -2.65 17.83 -2.13
CA PHE A 22 -1.51 17.40 -2.96
C PHE A 22 -1.13 18.42 -4.04
N GLY A 23 -1.84 19.55 -4.16
CA GLY A 23 -1.58 20.59 -5.14
C GLY A 23 -2.22 20.33 -6.51
N ASN A 24 -2.27 21.37 -7.34
CA ASN A 24 -2.91 21.33 -8.66
C ASN A 24 -2.17 20.41 -9.63
N ASP A 25 -0.83 20.46 -9.64
CA ASP A 25 0.00 19.69 -10.57
C ASP A 25 -0.27 18.18 -10.50
N LEU A 26 -0.47 17.64 -9.30
CA LEU A 26 -0.80 16.23 -9.11
C LEU A 26 -2.29 15.94 -9.34
N ALA A 27 -3.17 16.85 -8.92
CA ALA A 27 -4.61 16.67 -9.06
C ALA A 27 -5.08 16.70 -10.52
N ASP A 28 -4.41 17.51 -11.34
CA ASP A 28 -4.74 17.74 -12.75
C ASP A 28 -3.89 16.88 -13.71
N ALA A 29 -3.03 16.00 -13.19
CA ALA A 29 -2.18 15.12 -13.99
C ALA A 29 -3.00 14.08 -14.78
N ASP A 30 -2.57 13.82 -16.03
CA ASP A 30 -3.15 12.79 -16.91
C ASP A 30 -2.06 11.82 -17.43
N PRO A 31 -2.16 10.51 -17.14
CA PRO A 31 -3.18 9.87 -16.31
C PRO A 31 -3.04 10.21 -14.83
N SER A 32 -4.18 10.26 -14.12
CA SER A 32 -4.18 10.54 -12.68
C SER A 32 -3.32 9.53 -11.90
N PRO A 33 -2.39 9.99 -11.05
CA PRO A 33 -1.57 9.09 -10.25
C PRO A 33 -2.31 8.52 -9.04
N PHE A 34 -3.50 9.05 -8.69
CA PHE A 34 -4.25 8.67 -7.50
C PHE A 34 -5.05 7.38 -7.70
N VAL A 35 -4.84 6.43 -6.80
CA VAL A 35 -5.57 5.16 -6.75
C VAL A 35 -6.59 5.24 -5.62
N VAL A 36 -7.81 4.76 -5.88
CA VAL A 36 -8.86 4.67 -4.84
C VAL A 36 -8.52 3.55 -3.86
N HIS A 37 -8.62 3.83 -2.56
CA HIS A 37 -8.44 2.82 -1.51
C HIS A 37 -9.76 2.09 -1.20
N ASP A 38 -10.02 0.96 -1.88
CA ASP A 38 -11.15 0.08 -1.57
C ASP A 38 -10.74 -0.97 -0.53
N TRP A 39 -10.86 -0.61 0.75
CA TRP A 39 -10.52 -1.49 1.87
C TRP A 39 -11.36 -2.77 1.95
N ARG A 40 -12.53 -2.81 1.28
CA ARG A 40 -13.41 -3.99 1.30
C ARG A 40 -12.97 -5.06 0.32
N LYS A 41 -12.36 -4.67 -0.80
CA LYS A 41 -12.04 -5.59 -1.92
C LYS A 41 -10.55 -5.72 -2.22
N ASP A 42 -9.76 -4.70 -1.94
CA ASP A 42 -8.37 -4.60 -2.38
C ASP A 42 -7.36 -4.90 -1.28
N VAL A 43 -7.73 -5.76 -0.34
CA VAL A 43 -6.86 -6.17 0.78
C VAL A 43 -6.33 -7.59 0.64
N VAL A 44 -5.19 -7.85 1.25
CA VAL A 44 -4.58 -9.16 1.46
C VAL A 44 -4.25 -9.33 2.94
N THR A 45 -4.52 -10.50 3.50
CA THR A 45 -4.12 -10.85 4.87
C THR A 45 -2.64 -11.21 4.88
N ILE A 46 -1.84 -10.46 5.63
CA ILE A 46 -0.38 -10.59 5.69
C ILE A 46 0.11 -11.28 6.97
N GLY A 47 -0.81 -11.56 7.89
CA GLY A 47 -0.55 -12.19 9.17
C GLY A 47 -1.77 -12.10 10.07
N HIS A 48 -1.64 -12.56 11.32
CA HIS A 48 -2.67 -12.44 12.34
C HIS A 48 -2.06 -11.94 13.64
N ALA A 49 -2.77 -11.06 14.33
CA ALA A 49 -2.49 -10.76 15.73
C ALA A 49 -2.84 -11.99 16.58
N PRO A 50 -2.01 -12.41 17.54
CA PRO A 50 -2.30 -13.55 18.41
C PRO A 50 -3.61 -13.37 19.20
N ALA A 51 -4.34 -14.46 19.41
CA ALA A 51 -5.62 -14.43 20.14
C ALA A 51 -5.49 -13.88 21.57
N GLU A 52 -4.40 -14.21 22.26
CA GLU A 52 -4.09 -13.67 23.61
C GLU A 52 -4.00 -12.14 23.59
N MET A 53 -3.23 -11.57 22.65
CA MET A 53 -3.13 -10.12 22.47
C MET A 53 -4.49 -9.48 22.18
N VAL A 54 -5.32 -10.12 21.34
CA VAL A 54 -6.65 -9.62 20.99
C VAL A 54 -7.60 -9.69 22.19
N SER A 55 -7.58 -10.80 22.92
CA SER A 55 -8.37 -11.00 24.14
C SER A 55 -8.00 -9.96 25.19
N ASP A 56 -6.71 -9.76 25.46
CA ASP A 56 -6.25 -8.77 26.42
C ASP A 56 -6.67 -7.36 26.02
N ALA A 57 -6.48 -6.99 24.74
CA ALA A 57 -6.85 -5.67 24.23
C ALA A 57 -8.37 -5.42 24.23
N THR A 58 -9.18 -6.48 24.18
CA THR A 58 -10.64 -6.39 24.14
C THR A 58 -11.32 -6.80 25.45
N TYR A 59 -10.56 -6.97 26.54
CA TYR A 59 -11.07 -7.42 27.84
C TYR A 59 -11.85 -8.75 27.77
N GLY A 60 -11.38 -9.67 26.94
CA GLY A 60 -11.99 -10.98 26.72
C GLY A 60 -13.23 -10.98 25.83
N MET A 61 -13.62 -9.85 25.23
CA MET A 61 -14.77 -9.79 24.31
C MET A 61 -14.52 -10.56 23.01
N VAL A 62 -13.26 -10.58 22.53
CA VAL A 62 -12.84 -11.32 21.34
C VAL A 62 -11.65 -12.20 21.70
N ASN A 63 -11.78 -13.52 21.51
CA ASN A 63 -10.72 -14.49 21.85
C ASN A 63 -10.35 -15.37 20.65
N GLU A 64 -10.02 -14.74 19.54
CA GLU A 64 -9.58 -15.39 18.31
C GLU A 64 -8.45 -14.58 17.64
N PRO A 65 -7.60 -15.22 16.82
CA PRO A 65 -6.57 -14.48 16.07
C PRO A 65 -7.21 -13.46 15.13
N TRP A 66 -6.70 -12.23 15.12
CA TRP A 66 -7.28 -11.15 14.32
C TRP A 66 -6.49 -10.92 13.03
N PRO A 67 -7.14 -10.89 11.84
CA PRO A 67 -6.41 -10.75 10.58
C PRO A 67 -5.78 -9.36 10.44
N ALA A 68 -4.48 -9.32 10.17
CA ALA A 68 -3.78 -8.11 9.76
C ALA A 68 -3.82 -8.01 8.24
N GLN A 69 -4.55 -7.01 7.73
CA GLN A 69 -4.79 -6.84 6.30
C GLN A 69 -4.18 -5.54 5.78
N LEU A 70 -3.64 -5.57 4.56
CA LEU A 70 -3.06 -4.42 3.87
C LEU A 70 -3.55 -4.37 2.43
N ASN A 71 -3.51 -3.18 1.81
CA ASN A 71 -3.79 -3.07 0.38
C ASN A 71 -2.82 -3.92 -0.47
N LYS A 72 -3.35 -4.66 -1.45
CA LYS A 72 -2.58 -5.57 -2.32
C LYS A 72 -1.41 -4.86 -3.02
N LEU A 73 -1.63 -3.67 -3.57
CA LEU A 73 -0.59 -2.92 -4.29
C LEU A 73 0.59 -2.56 -3.37
N VAL A 74 0.29 -2.15 -2.13
CA VAL A 74 1.32 -1.81 -1.14
C VAL A 74 2.12 -3.06 -0.76
N TRP A 75 1.43 -4.17 -0.49
CA TRP A 75 2.08 -5.43 -0.12
C TRP A 75 2.97 -5.99 -1.23
N GLU A 76 2.45 -6.05 -2.46
CA GLU A 76 3.19 -6.57 -3.62
C GLU A 76 4.45 -5.74 -3.91
N LYS A 77 4.36 -4.41 -3.82
CA LYS A 77 5.51 -3.53 -4.04
C LYS A 77 6.55 -3.65 -2.94
N ARG A 78 6.15 -3.91 -1.69
CA ARG A 78 7.08 -4.21 -0.60
C ARG A 78 7.87 -5.49 -0.83
N ILE A 79 7.23 -6.55 -1.33
CA ILE A 79 7.88 -7.85 -1.56
C ILE A 79 8.86 -7.77 -2.74
N ARG A 80 8.47 -7.13 -3.84
CA ARG A 80 9.33 -7.04 -5.05
C ARG A 80 10.62 -6.27 -4.80
N ASN A 81 10.61 -5.29 -3.90
CA ASN A 81 11.81 -4.54 -3.55
C ASN A 81 12.75 -5.29 -2.57
N ARG A 82 12.42 -6.50 -2.13
CA ARG A 82 13.31 -7.36 -1.32
C ARG A 82 14.02 -8.44 -2.14
N GLY A 83 13.76 -8.51 -3.46
CA GLY A 83 14.34 -9.51 -4.36
C GLY A 83 15.78 -9.24 -4.80
N ASP A 84 16.30 -8.03 -4.58
CA ASP A 84 17.61 -7.61 -5.10
C ASP A 84 18.77 -7.84 -4.10
N ASP A 85 18.51 -8.41 -2.92
CA ASP A 85 19.54 -8.66 -1.89
C ASP A 85 20.13 -10.09 -1.96
N LYS A 86 19.81 -10.87 -3.00
CA LYS A 86 20.49 -12.14 -3.28
C LYS A 86 20.58 -12.42 -4.76
N GLU A 87 21.79 -12.27 -5.32
CA GLU A 87 22.29 -13.18 -6.35
C GLU A 87 23.81 -13.34 -6.18
N ASP A 88 24.20 -14.48 -5.59
CA ASP A 88 25.47 -15.13 -5.88
C ASP A 88 25.49 -15.42 -7.40
N GLY A 89 26.57 -15.03 -8.06
CA GLY A 89 26.62 -14.89 -9.51
C GLY A 89 26.43 -16.18 -10.32
N ASN A 90 25.93 -16.03 -11.54
CA ASN A 90 26.66 -16.40 -12.75
C ASN A 90 26.03 -15.78 -14.02
N GLU A 91 26.89 -15.58 -15.00
CA GLU A 91 26.83 -14.86 -16.27
C GLU A 91 25.60 -15.08 -17.18
N ASN A 92 25.08 -13.97 -17.74
CA ASN A 92 24.95 -13.77 -19.20
C ASN A 92 24.48 -12.33 -19.51
N GLU A 93 25.41 -11.51 -19.99
CA GLU A 93 25.15 -10.16 -20.52
C GLU A 93 24.39 -10.26 -21.85
N ASN A 94 23.06 -10.04 -21.85
CA ASN A 94 22.31 -9.46 -22.98
C ASN A 94 20.80 -9.44 -22.70
N TYR A 95 20.35 -8.60 -21.77
CA TYR A 95 18.97 -8.12 -21.78
C TYR A 95 18.95 -6.69 -21.23
N ARG A 96 19.12 -5.71 -22.12
CA ARG A 96 18.84 -4.30 -21.80
C ARG A 96 17.32 -4.14 -21.72
N ASP A 97 16.74 -4.60 -20.62
CA ASP A 97 15.37 -4.21 -20.28
C ASP A 97 15.42 -2.77 -19.78
N GLN A 98 14.62 -1.90 -20.38
CA GLN A 98 14.54 -0.49 -20.00
C GLN A 98 13.87 -0.42 -18.63
N HIS A 99 14.68 -0.54 -17.58
CA HIS A 99 14.22 -0.64 -16.21
C HIS A 99 13.71 0.72 -15.74
N THR A 100 12.47 1.08 -16.13
CA THR A 100 11.72 2.10 -15.40
C THR A 100 11.61 1.65 -13.95
N PRO A 101 12.09 2.43 -12.97
CA PRO A 101 12.05 2.02 -11.58
C PRO A 101 10.61 1.71 -11.18
N PRO A 102 10.36 0.67 -10.36
CA PRO A 102 9.01 0.29 -10.00
C PRO A 102 8.29 1.51 -9.40
N PRO A 103 7.05 1.81 -9.84
CA PRO A 103 6.36 3.01 -9.38
C PRO A 103 6.25 3.00 -7.86
N LEU A 104 6.84 4.03 -7.24
CA LEU A 104 6.75 4.31 -5.82
C LEU A 104 5.27 4.46 -5.43
N VAL A 105 4.86 3.77 -4.37
CA VAL A 105 3.55 3.91 -3.73
C VAL A 105 3.77 4.62 -2.39
N ILE A 106 3.35 5.88 -2.31
CA ILE A 106 3.38 6.66 -1.06
C ILE A 106 1.98 6.62 -0.45
N SER A 107 1.88 6.08 0.76
CA SER A 107 0.69 6.18 1.61
C SER A 107 0.83 7.43 2.46
N VAL A 108 0.02 8.45 2.18
CA VAL A 108 -0.01 9.70 2.96
C VAL A 108 -1.26 9.69 3.82
N GLY A 109 -1.08 9.68 5.14
CA GLY A 109 -2.14 9.91 6.11
C GLY A 109 -2.16 11.36 6.56
N GLN A 110 -3.34 11.96 6.68
CA GLN A 110 -3.48 13.26 7.34
C GLN A 110 -3.58 13.02 8.84
N VAL A 111 -2.70 13.64 9.63
CA VAL A 111 -2.98 13.86 11.05
C VAL A 111 -3.94 15.04 11.09
N VAL A 112 -5.18 14.79 11.53
CA VAL A 112 -6.10 15.87 11.95
C VAL A 112 -5.74 16.34 13.34
#